data_AF-A0A497NW83-F1
#
_entry.id   AF-A0A497NW83-F1
#
_cell.length_a   1.000
_cell.length_b   1.000
_cell.length_c   1.000
_cell.angle_alpha   90.00
_cell.angle_beta   90.00
_cell.angle_gamma   90.00
#
_symmetry.space_group_name_H-M   'P 1'
#
loop_
_entity.id
_entity.type
_entity.pdbx_description
1 polymer ?
#
loop_
_entity_poly.entity_id
_entity_poly.type
_entity_poly.pdbx_seq_one_letter_code
_entity_poly.pdbx_strand_id
1 'polypeptide(L)'
;MREKLKNVCIHLGDGTWVPTTVLKCMDFDFVRESVASRIRMPSAIGESLAFLIKRGYVEIKPTRAGREFVNEWMKLYEQREEKLTSAAKERRRMRSIAQKGPFHLDEIHTRGSHVTVYGHYGEVGVEVSSICRYVKLKKGQIVSYVDKGKLYDKIMTDISTALMSPEGRLRLLKVDVNQLKWLVDWYKSRKTTR
;
A
#
# COMPACT_ATOMS: atom_id res chain seq x y z
N MET A 1 47.95 4.56 11.36
CA MET A 1 47.87 3.38 12.25
C MET A 1 46.44 3.27 12.78
N ARG A 2 45.72 2.17 12.54
CA ARG A 2 44.40 1.94 13.17
C ARG A 2 44.64 1.64 14.65
N GLU A 3 44.35 2.58 15.54
CA GLU A 3 44.32 2.30 16.98
C GLU A 3 43.31 1.18 17.22
N LYS A 4 43.79 0.04 17.73
CA LYS A 4 42.91 -1.04 18.16
C LYS A 4 42.07 -0.49 19.31
N LEU A 5 40.77 -0.35 19.10
CA LEU A 5 39.81 -0.19 20.18
C LEU A 5 40.09 -1.32 21.19
N LYS A 6 40.57 -0.96 22.38
CA LYS A 6 40.74 -1.91 23.50
C LYS A 6 39.40 -2.61 23.75
N ASN A 7 39.40 -3.76 24.44
CA ASN A 7 38.19 -4.46 24.88
C ASN A 7 37.36 -3.56 25.81
N VAL A 8 36.60 -2.64 25.23
CA VAL A 8 35.68 -1.73 25.90
C VAL A 8 34.29 -2.27 25.63
N CYS A 9 33.46 -2.32 26.67
CA CYS A 9 32.08 -2.71 26.51
C CYS A 9 31.25 -1.48 26.17
N ILE A 10 30.37 -1.60 25.17
CA ILE A 10 29.38 -0.58 24.82
C ILE A 10 28.06 -0.99 25.47
N HIS A 11 27.41 -0.04 26.14
CA HIS A 11 26.08 -0.23 26.67
C HIS A 11 25.06 -0.05 25.54
N LEU A 12 24.39 -1.13 25.16
CA LEU A 12 23.24 -1.09 24.27
C LEU A 12 22.05 -0.51 25.04
N GLY A 13 21.18 0.26 24.36
CA GLY A 13 20.06 0.97 25.01
C GLY A 13 19.12 0.09 25.84
N ASP A 14 19.18 -1.23 25.68
CA ASP A 14 18.38 -2.24 26.38
C ASP A 14 19.05 -2.81 27.66
N GLY A 15 20.20 -2.26 28.09
CA GLY A 15 20.94 -2.73 29.27
C GLY A 15 22.06 -3.73 28.97
N THR A 16 22.20 -4.17 27.71
CA THR A 16 23.21 -5.17 27.35
C THR A 16 24.58 -4.53 27.17
N TRP A 17 25.60 -5.03 27.87
CA TRP A 17 27.00 -4.63 27.63
C TRP A 17 27.64 -5.54 26.58
N VAL A 18 28.16 -4.93 25.50
CA VAL A 18 28.75 -5.67 24.38
C VAL A 18 30.20 -5.26 24.17
N PRO A 19 31.16 -6.22 24.19
CA PRO A 19 32.54 -5.93 23.87
C PRO A 19 32.70 -5.38 22.44
N THR A 20 33.55 -4.36 22.25
CA THR A 20 33.91 -3.83 20.92
C THR A 20 34.42 -4.90 19.94
N THR A 21 34.91 -6.03 20.45
CA THR A 21 35.32 -7.18 19.64
C THR A 21 34.16 -7.86 18.91
N VAL A 22 32.94 -7.79 19.45
CA VAL A 22 31.68 -8.27 18.85
C VAL A 22 31.12 -7.26 17.84
N LEU A 23 31.71 -6.06 17.75
CA LEU A 23 31.27 -4.99 16.84
C LEU A 23 32.22 -4.76 15.66
N LYS A 24 33.18 -5.67 15.44
CA LYS A 24 34.18 -5.56 14.37
C LYS A 24 33.60 -5.57 12.96
N CYS A 25 32.35 -6.02 12.79
CA CYS A 25 31.61 -5.98 11.53
C CYS A 25 30.84 -4.67 11.30
N MET A 26 30.76 -3.80 12.30
CA MET A 26 30.18 -2.46 12.15
C MET A 26 31.25 -1.48 11.69
N ASP A 27 30.80 -0.35 11.12
CA ASP A 27 31.69 0.73 10.71
C ASP A 27 32.57 1.16 11.89
N PHE A 28 33.89 1.13 11.68
CA PHE A 28 34.87 1.37 12.73
C PHE A 28 34.76 2.78 13.30
N ASP A 29 34.47 3.78 12.48
CA ASP A 29 34.34 5.17 12.91
C ASP A 29 33.06 5.35 13.73
N PHE A 30 31.96 4.72 13.31
CA PHE A 30 30.70 4.70 14.08
C PHE A 30 30.86 4.06 15.47
N VAL A 31 31.53 2.91 15.56
CA VAL A 31 31.79 2.22 16.85
C VAL A 31 32.73 3.05 17.72
N ARG A 32 33.78 3.64 17.14
CA ARG A 32 34.73 4.49 17.87
C ARG A 32 34.05 5.75 18.43
N GLU A 33 33.18 6.40 17.65
CA GLU A 33 32.42 7.58 18.09
C GLU A 33 31.40 7.25 19.18
N SER A 34 30.79 6.06 19.11
CA SER A 34 29.90 5.52 20.14
C SER A 34 30.63 5.24 21.45
N VAL A 35 31.85 4.69 21.39
CA VAL A 35 32.71 4.47 22.57
C VAL A 35 33.20 5.78 23.17
N ALA A 36 33.59 6.73 22.32
CA ALA A 36 34.07 8.05 22.74
C ALA A 36 32.96 8.95 23.30
N SER A 37 31.72 8.45 23.41
CA SER A 37 30.52 9.19 23.86
C SER A 37 30.22 10.45 23.04
N ARG A 38 30.76 10.55 21.82
CA ARG A 38 30.56 11.71 20.93
C ARG A 38 29.28 11.60 20.12
N ILE A 39 28.85 10.38 19.82
CA ILE A 39 27.56 10.07 19.19
C ILE A 39 26.90 8.95 20.00
N ARG A 40 25.70 9.19 20.52
CA ARG A 40 24.94 8.15 21.19
C ARG A 40 24.36 7.23 20.12
N MET A 41 24.59 5.91 20.24
CA MET A 41 23.99 4.94 19.32
C MET A 41 22.46 5.10 19.35
N PRO A 42 21.78 5.31 18.21
CA PRO A 42 20.33 5.41 18.17
C PRO A 42 19.69 4.17 18.81
N SER A 43 18.64 4.36 19.62
CA SER A 43 18.00 3.27 20.38
C SER A 43 17.58 2.10 19.49
N ALA A 44 16.97 2.39 18.34
CA ALA A 44 16.55 1.37 17.37
C ALA A 44 17.72 0.52 16.85
N ILE A 45 18.90 1.12 16.65
CA ILE A 45 20.10 0.40 16.22
C ILE A 45 20.64 -0.44 17.38
N GLY A 46 20.70 0.12 18.58
CA GLY A 46 21.16 -0.57 19.79
C GLY A 46 20.28 -1.78 20.14
N GLU A 47 18.96 -1.63 20.07
CA GLU A 47 17.99 -2.71 20.32
C GLU A 47 18.07 -3.81 19.25
N SER A 48 18.15 -3.44 17.97
CA SER A 48 18.31 -4.40 16.88
C SER A 48 19.60 -5.20 17.02
N LEU A 49 20.70 -4.52 17.37
CA LEU A 49 21.99 -5.16 17.59
C LEU A 49 21.97 -6.09 18.81
N ALA A 50 21.35 -5.68 19.91
CA ALA A 50 21.18 -6.51 21.10
C ALA A 50 20.39 -7.78 20.77
N PHE A 51 19.33 -7.66 19.99
CA PHE A 51 18.54 -8.79 19.51
C PHE A 51 19.39 -9.77 18.69
N LEU A 52 20.15 -9.28 17.70
CA LEU A 52 20.99 -10.11 16.83
C LEU A 52 22.08 -10.84 17.62
N ILE A 53 22.67 -10.18 18.62
CA ILE A 53 23.70 -10.78 19.50
C ILE A 53 23.08 -11.82 20.44
N LYS A 54 21.96 -11.49 21.10
CA LYS A 54 21.23 -12.43 21.99
C LYS A 54 20.78 -13.69 21.26
N ARG A 55 20.47 -13.58 19.97
CA ARG A 55 20.09 -14.71 19.11
C ARG A 55 21.28 -15.48 18.52
N GLY A 56 22.52 -15.05 18.76
CA GLY A 56 23.72 -15.68 18.21
C GLY A 56 23.85 -15.52 16.69
N TYR A 57 23.22 -14.50 16.11
CA TYR A 57 23.29 -14.22 14.67
C TYR A 57 24.53 -13.40 14.30
N VAL A 58 25.12 -12.71 15.27
CA VAL A 58 26.30 -11.87 15.08
C VAL A 58 27.28 -12.07 16.24
N GLU A 59 28.55 -12.32 15.88
CA GLU A 59 29.70 -12.23 16.78
C GLU A 59 30.70 -11.23 16.17
N ILE A 60 31.91 -11.66 15.79
CA ILE A 60 32.87 -10.82 15.04
C ILE A 60 32.42 -10.58 13.60
N LYS A 61 31.68 -11.54 13.04
CA LYS A 61 31.07 -11.57 11.71
C LYS A 61 29.68 -12.19 11.85
N PRO A 62 28.80 -12.06 10.84
CA PRO A 62 27.57 -12.84 10.79
C PRO A 62 27.89 -14.33 11.01
N THR A 63 27.18 -14.97 11.93
CA THR A 63 27.32 -16.41 12.13
C THR A 63 26.67 -17.15 10.96
N ARG A 64 26.83 -18.47 10.90
CA ARG A 64 26.11 -19.29 9.91
C ARG A 64 24.59 -19.13 10.08
N ALA A 65 24.11 -19.19 11.32
CA ALA A 65 22.71 -18.96 11.66
C ALA A 65 22.24 -17.54 11.27
N GLY A 66 23.08 -16.52 11.48
CA GLY A 66 22.77 -15.15 11.05
C GLY A 66 22.67 -15.00 9.53
N ARG A 67 23.53 -15.67 8.76
CA ARG A 67 23.43 -15.68 7.29
C ARG A 67 22.18 -16.42 6.80
N GLU A 68 21.86 -17.55 7.41
CA GLU A 68 20.65 -18.32 7.09
C GLU A 68 19.38 -17.50 7.38
N PHE A 69 19.34 -16.82 8.54
CA PHE A 69 18.27 -15.88 8.89
C PHE A 69 18.10 -14.76 7.86
N VAL A 70 19.19 -14.08 7.48
CA VAL A 70 19.13 -13.00 6.47
C VAL A 70 18.67 -13.54 5.12
N ASN A 71 19.17 -14.71 4.68
CA ASN A 71 18.77 -15.31 3.42
C ASN A 71 17.28 -15.67 3.38
N GLU A 72 16.75 -16.21 4.47
CA GLU A 72 15.32 -16.50 4.59
C GLU A 72 14.50 -15.20 4.57
N TRP A 73 14.95 -14.18 5.29
CA TRP A 73 14.29 -12.88 5.31
C TRP A 73 14.30 -12.19 3.93
N MET A 74 15.42 -12.27 3.21
CA MET A 74 15.56 -11.73 1.85
C MET A 74 14.65 -12.46 0.87
N LYS A 75 14.53 -13.79 0.94
CA LYS A 75 13.57 -14.54 0.12
C LYS A 75 12.13 -14.12 0.37
N LEU A 76 11.73 -13.93 1.63
CA LEU A 76 10.40 -13.43 1.98
C LEU A 76 10.17 -12.00 1.46
N TYR A 77 11.20 -11.17 1.53
CA TYR A 77 11.18 -9.80 1.00
C TYR A 77 11.00 -9.79 -0.52
N GLU A 78 11.81 -10.57 -1.25
CA GLU A 78 11.73 -10.69 -2.71
C GLU A 78 10.34 -11.19 -3.16
N GLN A 79 9.81 -12.24 -2.52
CA GLN A 79 8.46 -12.73 -2.79
C GLN A 79 7.38 -11.66 -2.54
N ARG A 80 7.57 -10.80 -1.53
CA ARG A 80 6.64 -9.71 -1.24
C ARG A 80 6.72 -8.62 -2.30
N GLU A 81 7.93 -8.23 -2.72
CA GLU A 81 8.17 -7.27 -3.79
C GLU A 81 7.58 -7.75 -5.12
N GLU A 82 7.76 -9.03 -5.48
CA GLU A 82 7.15 -9.62 -6.67
C GLU A 82 5.62 -9.55 -6.63
N LYS A 83 5.01 -9.86 -5.47
CA LYS A 83 3.55 -9.74 -5.28
C LYS A 83 3.07 -8.31 -5.41
N LEU A 84 3.80 -7.34 -4.86
CA LEU A 84 3.46 -5.91 -4.98
C LEU A 84 3.58 -5.43 -6.43
N THR A 85 4.61 -5.86 -7.14
CA THR A 85 4.86 -5.51 -8.53
C THR A 85 3.80 -6.11 -9.45
N SER A 86 3.44 -7.38 -9.26
CA SER A 86 2.38 -8.03 -10.04
C SER A 86 1.02 -7.37 -9.78
N ALA A 87 0.70 -7.03 -8.52
CA ALA A 87 -0.51 -6.30 -8.18
C ALA A 87 -0.52 -4.90 -8.81
N ALA A 88 0.60 -4.17 -8.81
CA ALA A 88 0.70 -2.87 -9.48
C ALA A 88 0.49 -2.97 -11.00
N LYS A 89 1.07 -3.99 -11.65
CA LYS A 89 0.85 -4.27 -13.08
C LYS A 89 -0.63 -4.56 -13.36
N GLU A 90 -1.28 -5.36 -12.53
CA GLU A 90 -2.70 -5.67 -12.70
C GLU A 90 -3.58 -4.43 -12.47
N ARG A 91 -3.29 -3.60 -11.46
CA ARG A 91 -4.01 -2.32 -11.26
C ARG A 91 -3.91 -1.42 -12.49
N ARG A 92 -2.72 -1.33 -13.12
CA ARG A 92 -2.54 -0.57 -14.37
C ARG A 92 -3.38 -1.16 -15.51
N ARG A 93 -3.39 -2.49 -15.65
CA ARG A 93 -4.22 -3.19 -16.63
C ARG A 93 -5.71 -2.93 -16.40
N MET A 94 -6.20 -3.07 -15.17
CA MET A 94 -7.59 -2.80 -14.79
C MET A 94 -7.99 -1.37 -15.15
N ARG A 95 -7.14 -0.39 -14.84
CA ARG A 95 -7.38 1.02 -15.21
C ARG A 95 -7.45 1.19 -16.73
N SER A 96 -6.60 0.50 -17.49
CA SER A 96 -6.64 0.54 -18.96
C SER A 96 -7.94 -0.07 -19.52
N ILE A 97 -8.38 -1.20 -18.97
CA ILE A 97 -9.65 -1.85 -19.34
C ILE A 97 -10.82 -0.90 -19.05
N ALA A 98 -10.89 -0.34 -17.85
CA ALA A 98 -11.95 0.62 -17.50
C ALA A 98 -11.90 1.89 -18.37
N GLN A 99 -10.71 2.35 -18.76
CA GLN A 99 -10.54 3.53 -19.60
C GLN A 99 -11.02 3.33 -21.05
N LYS A 100 -10.98 2.10 -21.58
CA LYS A 100 -11.28 1.81 -23.00
C LYS A 100 -12.57 1.02 -23.20
N GLY A 101 -12.96 0.22 -22.21
CA GLY A 101 -14.06 -0.72 -22.31
C GLY A 101 -15.43 -0.07 -22.19
N PRO A 102 -16.47 -0.74 -22.70
CA PRO A 102 -17.86 -0.40 -22.44
C PRO A 102 -18.23 -0.76 -20.98
N PHE A 103 -19.06 0.08 -20.37
CA PHE A 103 -19.57 -0.13 -19.02
C PHE A 103 -20.89 -0.90 -19.05
N HIS A 104 -21.03 -1.86 -18.14
CA HIS A 104 -22.28 -2.56 -17.87
C HIS A 104 -22.70 -2.33 -16.42
N LEU A 105 -23.97 -1.96 -16.23
CA LEU A 105 -24.56 -1.75 -14.92
C LEU A 105 -25.08 -3.08 -14.35
N ASP A 106 -24.63 -3.44 -13.15
CA ASP A 106 -25.02 -4.69 -12.49
C ASP A 106 -26.12 -4.41 -11.47
N GLU A 107 -25.81 -3.65 -10.42
CA GLU A 107 -26.69 -3.47 -9.27
C GLU A 107 -26.59 -2.05 -8.70
N ILE A 108 -27.65 -1.64 -8.00
CA ILE A 108 -27.69 -0.38 -7.25
C ILE A 108 -28.20 -0.70 -5.86
N HIS A 109 -27.38 -0.43 -4.86
CA HIS A 109 -27.75 -0.57 -3.45
C HIS A 109 -27.97 0.80 -2.83
N THR A 110 -28.99 0.89 -1.99
CA THR A 110 -29.30 2.10 -1.23
C THR A 110 -29.32 1.85 0.26
N ARG A 111 -28.87 2.84 1.01
CA ARG A 111 -28.91 2.84 2.47
C ARG A 111 -29.11 4.26 2.97
N GLY A 112 -30.34 4.58 3.39
CA GLY A 112 -30.70 5.96 3.73
C GLY A 112 -30.54 6.86 2.50
N SER A 113 -29.83 7.98 2.62
CA SER A 113 -29.51 8.87 1.49
C SER A 113 -28.32 8.42 0.64
N HIS A 114 -27.72 7.28 0.97
CA HIS A 114 -26.52 6.81 0.30
C HIS A 114 -26.80 5.76 -0.77
N VAL A 115 -25.97 5.78 -1.80
CA VAL A 115 -26.09 4.90 -2.96
C VAL A 115 -24.72 4.28 -3.24
N THR A 116 -24.73 2.98 -3.51
CA THR A 116 -23.60 2.26 -4.08
C THR A 116 -24.01 1.66 -5.40
N VAL A 117 -23.31 2.05 -6.47
CA VAL A 117 -23.52 1.54 -7.82
C VAL A 117 -22.44 0.51 -8.13
N TYR A 118 -22.88 -0.66 -8.60
CA TYR A 118 -22.04 -1.74 -9.05
C TYR A 118 -22.17 -1.93 -10.55
N GLY A 119 -21.06 -2.23 -11.20
CA GLY A 119 -21.02 -2.55 -12.62
C GLY A 119 -19.68 -3.16 -12.98
N HIS A 120 -19.41 -3.29 -14.27
CA HIS A 120 -18.14 -3.83 -14.73
C HIS A 120 -17.72 -3.30 -16.12
N TYR A 121 -16.41 -3.41 -16.37
CA TYR A 121 -15.78 -3.28 -17.67
C TYR A 121 -15.13 -4.62 -18.02
N GLY A 122 -15.85 -5.47 -18.77
CA GLY A 122 -15.42 -6.85 -19.00
C GLY A 122 -15.14 -7.58 -17.69
N GLU A 123 -13.91 -8.04 -17.48
CA GLU A 123 -13.49 -8.76 -16.26
C GLU A 123 -13.23 -7.86 -15.03
N VAL A 124 -13.38 -6.54 -15.13
CA VAL A 124 -13.06 -5.59 -14.06
C VAL A 124 -14.35 -5.05 -13.44
N GLY A 125 -14.62 -5.44 -12.20
CA GLY A 125 -15.73 -4.89 -11.41
C GLY A 125 -15.47 -3.45 -10.98
N VAL A 126 -16.53 -2.67 -10.92
CA VAL A 126 -16.58 -1.26 -10.55
C VAL A 126 -17.55 -1.10 -9.39
N GLU A 127 -17.13 -0.35 -8.38
CA GLU A 127 -17.94 0.00 -7.23
C GLU A 127 -17.81 1.50 -6.97
N VAL A 128 -18.93 2.22 -7.01
CA VAL A 128 -19.00 3.65 -6.74
C VAL A 128 -19.93 3.89 -5.56
N SER A 129 -19.37 4.37 -4.46
CA SER A 129 -20.12 4.55 -3.21
C SER A 129 -20.19 6.02 -2.80
N SER A 130 -21.39 6.53 -2.56
CA SER A 130 -21.60 7.86 -2.00
C SER A 130 -21.40 7.96 -0.48
N ILE A 131 -21.40 6.83 0.25
CA ILE A 131 -21.07 6.77 1.69
C ILE A 131 -19.62 7.23 1.89
N CYS A 132 -18.71 6.46 1.31
CA CYS A 132 -17.26 6.67 1.45
C CYS A 132 -16.65 7.52 0.32
N ARG A 133 -17.48 8.02 -0.60
CA ARG A 133 -17.10 8.90 -1.73
C ARG A 133 -15.90 8.39 -2.54
N TYR A 134 -15.93 7.12 -2.93
CA TYR A 134 -14.87 6.52 -3.75
C TYR A 134 -15.39 5.91 -5.04
N VAL A 135 -14.46 5.75 -5.97
CA VAL A 135 -14.56 4.85 -7.12
C VAL A 135 -13.50 3.77 -6.96
N LYS A 136 -13.91 2.52 -7.06
CA LYS A 136 -13.07 1.34 -6.80
C LYS A 136 -13.20 0.37 -7.97
N LEU A 137 -12.05 -0.06 -8.49
CA LEU A 137 -11.95 -1.17 -9.43
C LEU A 137 -11.52 -2.44 -8.69
N LYS A 138 -12.10 -3.57 -9.04
CA LYS A 138 -11.81 -4.87 -8.43
C LYS A 138 -11.67 -5.96 -9.49
N LYS A 139 -10.66 -6.81 -9.33
CA LYS A 139 -10.53 -8.08 -10.07
C LYS A 139 -9.94 -9.14 -9.15
N GLY A 140 -10.71 -10.18 -8.86
CA GLY A 140 -10.36 -11.16 -7.83
C GLY A 140 -10.11 -10.48 -6.48
N GLN A 141 -8.91 -10.68 -5.93
CA GLN A 141 -8.46 -10.08 -4.66
C GLN A 141 -7.77 -8.71 -4.85
N ILE A 142 -7.51 -8.27 -6.08
CA ILE A 142 -6.80 -7.02 -6.37
C ILE A 142 -7.80 -5.88 -6.46
N VAL A 143 -7.49 -4.81 -5.72
CA VAL A 143 -8.28 -3.58 -5.65
C VAL A 143 -7.43 -2.39 -6.11
N SER A 144 -8.06 -1.48 -6.85
CA SER A 144 -7.52 -0.16 -7.18
C SER A 144 -8.57 0.90 -6.90
N TYR A 145 -8.27 1.83 -6.00
CA TYR A 145 -9.03 3.07 -5.91
C TYR A 145 -8.68 4.00 -7.07
N VAL A 146 -9.65 4.79 -7.50
CA VAL A 146 -9.54 5.73 -8.62
C VAL A 146 -9.72 7.14 -8.08
N ASP A 147 -8.65 7.91 -8.12
CA ASP A 147 -8.64 9.32 -7.77
C ASP A 147 -9.33 10.16 -8.86
N LYS A 148 -9.76 11.37 -8.49
CA LYS A 148 -10.35 12.34 -9.43
C LYS A 148 -9.41 12.59 -10.61
N GLY A 149 -9.97 12.61 -11.82
CA GLY A 149 -9.23 12.76 -13.07
C GLY A 149 -9.92 12.04 -14.22
N LYS A 150 -9.23 11.88 -15.35
CA LYS A 150 -9.81 11.35 -16.61
C LYS A 150 -10.55 10.02 -16.45
N LEU A 151 -9.98 9.08 -15.68
CA LEU A 151 -10.60 7.77 -15.48
C LEU A 151 -11.83 7.86 -14.57
N TYR A 152 -11.74 8.60 -13.46
CA TYR A 152 -12.89 8.86 -12.58
C TYR A 152 -14.04 9.48 -13.38
N ASP A 153 -13.73 10.48 -14.19
CA ASP A 153 -14.72 11.21 -14.98
C ASP A 153 -15.38 10.32 -16.03
N LYS A 154 -14.61 9.44 -16.68
CA LYS A 154 -15.16 8.44 -17.58
C LYS A 154 -16.13 7.53 -16.84
N ILE A 155 -15.71 6.94 -15.71
CA ILE A 155 -16.53 6.00 -14.94
C ILE A 155 -17.84 6.65 -14.49
N MET A 156 -17.78 7.86 -13.95
CA MET A 156 -18.97 8.59 -13.53
C MET A 156 -19.88 8.94 -14.72
N THR A 157 -19.32 9.26 -15.88
CA THR A 157 -20.08 9.53 -17.11
C THR A 157 -20.76 8.27 -17.64
N ASP A 158 -20.06 7.15 -17.65
CA ASP A 158 -20.57 5.85 -18.10
C ASP A 158 -21.72 5.40 -17.20
N ILE A 159 -21.54 5.49 -15.88
CA ILE A 159 -22.60 5.21 -14.90
C ILE A 159 -23.80 6.12 -15.13
N SER A 160 -23.58 7.43 -15.25
CA SER A 160 -24.68 8.38 -15.52
C SER A 160 -25.44 8.02 -16.79
N THR A 161 -24.72 7.65 -17.85
CA THR A 161 -25.31 7.28 -19.15
C THR A 161 -26.11 5.99 -19.04
N ALA A 162 -25.57 4.97 -18.36
CA ALA A 162 -26.26 3.70 -18.11
C ALA A 162 -27.54 3.91 -17.29
N LEU A 163 -27.51 4.73 -16.25
CA LEU A 163 -28.68 5.05 -15.43
C LEU A 163 -29.75 5.84 -16.20
N MET A 164 -29.34 6.65 -17.19
CA MET A 164 -30.26 7.42 -18.02
C MET A 164 -30.87 6.63 -19.18
N SER A 165 -30.40 5.40 -19.45
CA SER A 165 -30.99 4.48 -20.44
C SER A 165 -32.39 4.00 -20.02
N PRO A 166 -33.23 3.47 -20.93
CA PRO A 166 -34.54 2.93 -20.57
C PRO A 166 -34.49 1.87 -19.46
N GLU A 167 -33.56 0.92 -19.58
CA GLU A 167 -33.33 -0.14 -18.58
C GLU A 167 -32.80 0.43 -17.26
N GLY A 168 -31.87 1.38 -17.33
CA GLY A 168 -31.35 2.09 -16.17
C GLY A 168 -32.46 2.82 -15.42
N ARG A 169 -33.32 3.55 -16.13
CA ARG A 169 -34.48 4.26 -15.55
C ARG A 169 -35.45 3.31 -14.87
N LEU A 170 -35.69 2.12 -15.42
CA LEU A 170 -36.52 1.09 -14.77
C LEU A 170 -35.87 0.61 -13.46
N ARG A 171 -34.55 0.47 -13.42
CA ARG A 171 -33.82 0.16 -12.17
C ARG A 171 -33.88 1.32 -11.19
N LEU A 172 -33.85 2.57 -11.66
CA LEU A 172 -34.05 3.77 -10.83
C LEU A 172 -35.47 3.84 -10.27
N LEU A 173 -36.50 3.40 -11.00
CA LEU A 173 -37.87 3.39 -10.46
C LEU A 173 -38.02 2.42 -9.28
N LYS A 174 -37.17 1.40 -9.17
CA LYS A 174 -37.10 0.51 -8.01
C LYS A 174 -36.32 1.10 -6.84
N VAL A 175 -35.62 2.21 -7.04
CA VAL A 175 -34.66 2.80 -6.12
C VAL A 175 -34.93 4.30 -5.99
N ASP A 176 -35.61 4.74 -4.94
CA ASP A 176 -36.08 6.13 -4.76
C ASP A 176 -35.12 7.20 -5.35
N VAL A 177 -35.60 7.85 -6.41
CA VAL A 177 -34.85 8.68 -7.37
C VAL A 177 -34.14 9.86 -6.70
N ASN A 178 -34.62 10.30 -5.54
CA ASN A 178 -34.05 11.42 -4.78
C ASN A 178 -32.60 11.17 -4.32
N GLN A 179 -32.15 9.91 -4.26
CA GLN A 179 -30.83 9.55 -3.72
C GLN A 179 -29.69 9.66 -4.74
N LEU A 180 -30.01 9.80 -6.03
CA LEU A 180 -29.02 9.94 -7.11
C LEU A 180 -28.78 11.38 -7.55
N LYS A 181 -29.35 12.35 -6.83
CA LYS A 181 -29.26 13.77 -7.13
C LYS A 181 -27.80 14.22 -7.31
N TRP A 182 -26.89 13.74 -6.46
CA TRP A 182 -25.46 14.04 -6.56
C TRP A 182 -24.81 13.56 -7.88
N LEU A 183 -25.25 12.42 -8.42
CA LEU A 183 -24.72 11.80 -9.63
C LEU A 183 -25.23 12.54 -10.87
N VAL A 184 -26.51 12.94 -10.84
CA VAL A 184 -27.14 13.79 -11.85
C VAL A 184 -26.56 15.19 -11.85
N ASP A 185 -26.34 15.80 -10.68
CA ASP A 185 -25.75 17.13 -10.54
C ASP A 185 -24.29 17.14 -11.02
N TRP A 186 -23.52 16.09 -10.70
CA TRP A 186 -22.18 15.88 -11.24
C TRP A 186 -22.19 15.84 -12.78
N TYR A 187 -23.09 15.06 -13.39
CA TYR A 187 -23.21 14.99 -14.85
C TYR A 187 -23.59 16.35 -15.47
N LYS A 188 -24.57 17.06 -14.88
CA LYS A 188 -25.02 18.37 -15.37
C LYS A 188 -23.93 19.43 -15.33
N SER A 189 -23.16 19.50 -14.24
CA SER A 189 -22.04 20.46 -14.09
C SER A 189 -20.95 20.33 -15.14
N ARG A 190 -20.82 19.16 -15.78
CA ARG A 190 -19.85 18.93 -16.87
C ARG A 190 -20.40 19.16 -18.27
N LYS A 191 -21.71 19.20 -18.45
CA LYS A 191 -22.33 19.50 -19.75
C LYS A 191 -22.33 21.00 -20.08
N THR A 192 -22.16 21.87 -19.09
CA THR A 192 -22.17 23.33 -19.24
C THR A 192 -20.85 23.94 -19.73
N THR A 193 -19.86 23.14 -20.12
CA THR A 193 -18.64 23.60 -20.81
C THR A 193 -18.60 23.02 -22.22
N ARG A 194 -19.35 23.65 -23.12
CA ARG A 194 -19.18 23.56 -24.58
C ARG A 194 -19.46 24.92 -25.19
#